data_AF-A0A1M3R0L2-F1
#
_entry.id   AF-A0A1M3R0L2-F1
#
_cell.length_a   1.000
_cell.length_b   1.000
_cell.length_c   1.000
_cell.angle_alpha   90.00
_cell.angle_beta   90.00
_cell.angle_gamma   90.00
#
_symmetry.space_group_name_H-M   'P 1'
#
loop_
_entity.id
_entity.type
_entity.pdbx_description
1 polymer ?
#
loop_
_entity_poly.entity_id
_entity_poly.type
_entity_poly.pdbx_seq_one_letter_code
_entity_poly.pdbx_strand_id
1 'polypeptide(L)'
;MMEKKATEQQRFYKPYHFRTEIVRNKEGPLSLIFTNFHLDDFNRELKLWLHVALVNEQSAYEEGGAREDLIDFIDQLHRLIEALYLIHKKGMKVDKPSPNKIANIIGKKNVPISLSETESDNPLIVILSFGKTFNADYVKAELLDMLEALITYDGHRKIYLGGLVSFYQHLHFLIKIAYDIYNKNKKRLDSK
;
A
#
# COMPACT_ATOMS: atom_id res chain seq x y z
N MET A 1 41.21 12.00 -1.06
CA MET A 1 40.11 11.68 -0.13
C MET A 1 39.18 12.89 -0.08
N MET A 2 37.97 12.81 -0.63
CA MET A 2 36.98 13.89 -0.53
C MET A 2 36.17 13.69 0.75
N GLU A 3 36.36 14.57 1.73
CA GLU A 3 35.46 14.71 2.88
C GLU A 3 34.08 15.14 2.39
N LYS A 4 33.05 14.33 2.66
CA LYS A 4 31.66 14.76 2.54
C LYS A 4 31.39 15.75 3.67
N LYS A 5 31.23 17.03 3.34
CA LYS A 5 30.69 18.05 4.25
C LYS A 5 29.37 17.55 4.85
N ALA A 6 29.35 17.37 6.17
CA ALA A 6 28.13 17.15 6.91
C ALA A 6 27.21 18.36 6.70
N THR A 7 26.03 18.13 6.14
CA THR A 7 25.02 19.18 6.00
C THR A 7 24.50 19.52 7.39
N GLU A 8 24.63 20.79 7.80
CA GLU A 8 24.10 21.29 9.07
C GLU A 8 22.60 20.98 9.16
N GLN A 9 22.23 20.15 10.13
CA GLN A 9 20.86 19.72 10.30
C GLN A 9 20.04 20.90 10.85
N GLN A 10 19.15 21.47 10.02
CA GLN A 10 18.29 22.57 10.44
C GLN A 10 17.32 22.11 11.55
N ARG A 11 17.25 22.88 12.62
CA ARG A 11 16.30 22.64 13.73
C ARG A 11 14.87 22.59 13.18
N PHE A 12 14.11 21.56 13.58
CA PHE A 12 12.74 21.27 13.12
C PHE A 12 12.60 20.80 11.66
N TYR A 13 13.70 20.48 10.98
CA TYR A 13 13.65 19.84 9.67
C TYR A 13 13.89 18.33 9.81
N LYS A 14 12.88 17.52 9.47
CA LYS A 14 13.09 16.08 9.33
C LYS A 14 13.75 15.82 7.97
N PRO A 15 14.95 15.20 7.93
CA PRO A 15 15.70 15.02 6.69
C PRO A 15 14.96 14.11 5.70
N TYR A 16 14.10 13.23 6.20
CA TYR A 16 13.22 12.38 5.40
C TYR A 16 11.83 12.35 6.01
N HIS A 17 10.83 12.71 5.20
CA HIS A 17 9.44 12.47 5.51
C HIS A 17 8.76 12.00 4.22
N PHE A 18 8.14 10.82 4.24
CA PHE A 18 7.57 10.21 3.04
C PHE A 18 6.69 11.19 2.24
N ARG A 19 5.83 11.95 2.93
CA ARG A 19 5.03 13.05 2.36
C ARG A 19 5.82 14.18 1.68
N THR A 20 6.98 14.59 2.20
CA THR A 20 7.79 15.64 1.57
C THR A 20 8.56 15.12 0.36
N GLU A 21 8.95 13.85 0.39
CA GLU A 21 9.64 13.19 -0.73
C GLU A 21 8.72 12.99 -1.94
N ILE A 22 7.42 12.72 -1.70
CA ILE A 22 6.41 12.63 -2.77
C ILE A 22 6.35 13.91 -3.61
N VAL A 23 6.38 15.08 -2.96
CA VAL A 23 6.30 16.38 -3.64
C VAL A 23 7.54 16.64 -4.49
N ARG A 24 8.69 16.08 -4.09
CA ARG A 24 9.97 16.25 -4.78
C ARG A 24 10.23 15.21 -5.86
N ASN A 25 9.49 14.10 -5.86
CA ASN A 25 9.72 12.98 -6.77
C ASN A 25 9.16 13.29 -8.18
N LYS A 26 10.06 13.36 -9.17
CA LYS A 26 9.73 13.57 -10.59
C LYS A 26 9.11 12.35 -11.27
N GLU A 27 9.32 11.14 -10.73
CA GLU A 27 8.83 9.87 -11.26
C GLU A 27 7.41 9.54 -10.79
N GLY A 28 6.84 10.40 -9.95
CA GLY A 28 5.47 10.29 -9.48
C GLY A 28 5.33 9.51 -8.17
N PRO A 29 4.13 9.59 -7.57
CA PRO A 29 3.88 9.13 -6.20
C PRO A 29 3.99 7.60 -6.03
N LEU A 30 3.61 6.82 -7.04
CA LEU A 30 3.69 5.35 -6.98
C LEU A 30 5.14 4.85 -7.08
N SER A 31 6.03 5.54 -7.80
CA SER A 31 7.45 5.17 -7.90
C SER A 31 8.11 5.15 -6.52
N LEU A 32 7.82 6.16 -5.69
CA LEU A 32 8.35 6.23 -4.33
C LEU A 32 7.92 5.04 -3.47
N ILE A 33 6.68 4.56 -3.61
CA ILE A 33 6.18 3.42 -2.84
C ILE A 33 6.87 2.14 -3.31
N PHE A 34 6.78 1.84 -4.60
CA PHE A 34 7.21 0.55 -5.15
C PHE A 34 8.73 0.39 -5.29
N THR A 35 9.48 1.48 -5.10
CA THR A 35 10.94 1.43 -4.92
C THR A 35 11.32 0.99 -3.49
N ASN A 36 10.48 1.29 -2.49
CA ASN A 36 10.75 1.00 -1.08
C ASN A 36 10.02 -0.26 -0.56
N PHE A 37 8.93 -0.66 -1.20
CA PHE A 37 8.10 -1.80 -0.81
C PHE A 37 7.70 -2.64 -2.03
N HIS A 38 8.05 -3.92 -2.04
CA HIS A 38 7.62 -4.84 -3.09
C HIS A 38 6.20 -5.38 -2.83
N LEU A 39 5.55 -5.93 -3.86
CA LEU A 39 4.24 -6.57 -3.71
C LEU A 39 4.27 -7.71 -2.69
N ASP A 40 5.32 -8.52 -2.68
CA ASP A 40 5.48 -9.60 -1.69
C ASP A 40 5.61 -9.06 -0.25
N ASP A 41 6.21 -7.89 -0.07
CA ASP A 41 6.29 -7.23 1.24
C ASP A 41 4.90 -6.78 1.70
N PHE A 42 4.12 -6.13 0.83
CA PHE A 42 2.71 -5.82 1.14
C PHE A 42 1.90 -7.08 1.45
N ASN A 43 2.10 -8.15 0.68
CA ASN A 43 1.36 -9.39 0.86
C ASN A 43 1.60 -10.00 2.25
N ARG A 44 2.88 -10.10 2.63
CA ARG A 44 3.29 -10.65 3.93
C ARG A 44 2.81 -9.79 5.09
N GLU A 45 2.98 -8.47 5.00
CA GLU A 45 2.59 -7.57 6.08
C GLU A 45 1.06 -7.50 6.23
N LEU A 46 0.27 -7.41 5.15
CA LEU A 46 -1.19 -7.42 5.24
C LEU A 46 -1.73 -8.73 5.84
N LYS A 47 -1.15 -9.88 5.47
CA LYS A 47 -1.51 -11.17 6.09
C LYS A 47 -1.19 -11.23 7.57
N LEU A 48 -0.07 -10.66 7.98
CA LEU A 48 0.27 -10.54 9.39
C LEU A 48 -0.75 -9.65 10.11
N TRP A 49 -1.09 -8.50 9.52
CA TRP A 49 -2.04 -7.56 10.09
C TRP A 49 -3.43 -8.17 10.26
N LEU A 50 -3.95 -8.80 9.19
CA LEU A 50 -5.20 -9.54 9.22
C LEU A 50 -5.19 -10.60 10.32
N HIS A 51 -4.15 -11.45 10.35
CA HIS A 51 -4.08 -12.53 11.32
C HIS A 51 -4.11 -11.99 12.76
N VAL A 52 -3.32 -10.96 13.06
CA VAL A 52 -3.26 -10.34 14.39
C VAL A 52 -4.58 -9.70 14.76
N ALA A 53 -5.20 -8.95 13.84
CA ALA A 53 -6.51 -8.35 14.05
C ALA A 53 -7.57 -9.41 14.40
N LEU A 54 -7.58 -10.54 13.71
CA LEU A 54 -8.54 -11.63 13.96
C LEU A 54 -8.35 -12.36 15.29
N VAL A 55 -7.12 -12.44 15.80
CA VAL A 55 -6.83 -13.14 17.07
C VAL A 55 -6.73 -12.20 18.27
N ASN A 56 -6.77 -10.89 18.06
CA ASN A 56 -6.72 -9.92 19.13
C ASN A 56 -8.12 -9.75 19.76
N GLU A 57 -8.25 -10.20 21.01
CA GLU A 57 -9.47 -10.10 21.81
C GLU A 57 -9.87 -8.65 22.15
N GLN A 58 -8.97 -7.68 21.99
CA GLN A 58 -9.19 -6.25 22.24
C GLN A 58 -9.36 -5.44 20.95
N SER A 59 -9.61 -6.09 19.82
CA SER A 59 -9.75 -5.42 18.52
C SER A 59 -11.21 -5.06 18.21
N ALA A 60 -11.42 -4.25 17.18
CA ALA A 60 -12.76 -3.96 16.64
C ALA A 60 -13.47 -5.19 16.02
N TYR A 61 -12.79 -6.35 15.94
CA TYR A 61 -13.23 -7.53 15.22
C TYR A 61 -13.66 -8.68 16.16
N GLU A 62 -14.25 -8.36 17.31
CA GLU A 62 -14.79 -9.36 18.25
C GLU A 62 -15.94 -10.17 17.65
N GLU A 63 -16.79 -9.52 16.86
CA GLU A 63 -17.97 -10.14 16.25
C GLU A 63 -17.64 -10.88 14.96
N GLY A 64 -18.35 -11.98 14.69
CA GLY A 64 -18.15 -12.79 13.48
C GLY A 64 -18.33 -12.00 12.18
N GLY A 65 -19.36 -11.14 12.11
CA GLY A 65 -19.60 -10.30 10.93
C GLY A 65 -18.46 -9.31 10.65
N ALA A 66 -17.94 -8.64 11.69
CA ALA A 66 -16.81 -7.73 11.56
C ALA A 66 -15.54 -8.44 11.05
N ARG A 67 -15.34 -9.72 11.41
CA ARG A 67 -14.23 -10.53 10.89
C ARG A 67 -14.40 -10.85 9.41
N GLU A 68 -15.62 -11.20 8.99
CA GLU A 68 -15.93 -11.46 7.57
C GLU A 68 -15.70 -10.19 6.73
N ASP A 69 -16.20 -9.05 7.19
CA ASP A 69 -16.01 -7.75 6.54
C ASP A 69 -14.52 -7.39 6.41
N LEU A 70 -13.72 -7.61 7.47
CA LEU A 70 -12.27 -7.39 7.44
C LEU A 70 -11.56 -8.29 6.44
N ILE A 71 -11.93 -9.57 6.37
CA ILE A 71 -11.34 -10.53 5.42
C ILE A 71 -11.62 -10.06 3.99
N ASP A 72 -12.88 -9.74 3.68
CA ASP A 72 -13.28 -9.24 2.37
C ASP A 72 -12.57 -7.92 2.03
N PHE A 73 -12.45 -7.01 3.00
CA PHE A 73 -11.73 -5.76 2.83
C PHE A 73 -10.24 -6.00 2.50
N ILE A 74 -9.57 -6.88 3.23
CA ILE A 74 -8.15 -7.22 2.99
C ILE A 74 -7.96 -7.82 1.60
N ASP A 75 -8.83 -8.75 1.18
CA ASP A 75 -8.75 -9.35 -0.15
C ASP A 75 -8.88 -8.30 -1.26
N GLN A 76 -9.81 -7.36 -1.12
CA GLN A 76 -9.94 -6.25 -2.07
C GLN A 76 -8.76 -5.27 -2.01
N LEU A 77 -8.18 -5.06 -0.82
CA LEU A 77 -7.00 -4.21 -0.65
C LEU A 77 -5.76 -4.81 -1.34
N HIS A 78 -5.53 -6.13 -1.24
CA HIS A 78 -4.45 -6.80 -1.97
C HIS A 78 -4.58 -6.56 -3.49
N ARG A 79 -5.77 -6.76 -4.04
CA ARG A 79 -6.07 -6.53 -5.46
C ARG A 79 -5.84 -5.08 -5.86
N LEU A 80 -6.26 -4.13 -5.02
CA LEU A 80 -6.03 -2.70 -5.26
C LEU A 80 -4.54 -2.36 -5.36
N ILE A 81 -3.71 -2.89 -4.46
CA ILE A 81 -2.26 -2.64 -4.45
C ILE A 81 -1.61 -3.19 -5.72
N GLU A 82 -1.97 -4.41 -6.13
CA GLU A 82 -1.50 -5.00 -7.38
C GLU A 82 -1.91 -4.17 -8.61
N ALA A 83 -3.15 -3.69 -8.65
CA ALA A 83 -3.63 -2.83 -9.74
C ALA A 83 -2.86 -1.51 -9.83
N LEU A 84 -2.58 -0.87 -8.68
CA LEU A 84 -1.74 0.32 -8.61
C LEU A 84 -0.31 0.05 -9.09
N TYR A 85 0.25 -1.11 -8.74
CA TYR A 85 1.56 -1.53 -9.24
C TYR A 85 1.57 -1.69 -10.76
N LEU A 86 0.56 -2.33 -11.35
CA LEU A 86 0.46 -2.48 -12.80
C LEU A 86 0.33 -1.12 -13.51
N ILE A 87 -0.43 -0.17 -12.97
CA ILE A 87 -0.51 1.19 -13.50
C ILE A 87 0.85 1.88 -13.45
N HIS A 88 1.56 1.77 -12.32
CA HIS A 88 2.91 2.30 -12.19
C HIS A 88 3.86 1.69 -13.21
N LYS A 89 3.87 0.36 -13.35
CA LYS A 89 4.70 -0.38 -14.30
C LYS A 89 4.41 0.00 -15.75
N LYS A 90 3.14 0.22 -16.13
CA LYS A 90 2.76 0.69 -17.48
C LYS A 90 3.24 2.12 -17.75
N GLY A 91 3.31 2.96 -16.71
CA GLY A 91 3.83 4.34 -16.80
C GLY A 91 5.35 4.42 -16.88
N MET A 92 6.07 3.42 -16.37
CA MET A 92 7.51 3.29 -16.58
C MET A 92 7.75 2.79 -18.01
N LYS A 93 8.32 3.64 -18.87
CA LYS A 93 8.90 3.18 -20.14
C LYS A 93 9.93 2.11 -19.78
N VAL A 94 9.65 0.86 -20.12
CA VAL A 94 10.49 -0.29 -19.74
C VAL A 94 11.88 -0.08 -20.33
N ASP A 95 12.84 0.35 -19.50
CA ASP A 95 14.24 0.10 -19.80
C ASP A 95 14.41 -1.41 -19.87
N LYS A 96 15.01 -1.86 -20.98
CA LYS A 96 15.25 -3.27 -21.28
C LYS A 96 15.75 -4.00 -20.03
N PRO A 97 15.31 -5.26 -19.78
CA PRO A 97 15.77 -6.02 -18.63
C PRO A 97 17.30 -6.03 -18.59
N SER A 98 17.84 -5.37 -17.58
CA SER A 98 19.27 -5.41 -17.29
C SER A 98 19.63 -6.87 -16.98
N PRO A 99 20.70 -7.45 -17.57
CA PRO A 99 21.07 -8.85 -17.40
C PRO A 99 21.58 -9.19 -15.99
N ASN A 100 21.37 -8.29 -15.01
CA ASN A 100 21.92 -8.39 -13.68
C ASN A 100 21.05 -9.31 -12.79
N LYS A 101 21.68 -10.30 -12.12
CA LYS A 101 21.01 -11.30 -11.25
C LYS A 101 20.08 -10.68 -10.19
N ILE A 102 20.40 -9.47 -9.72
CA ILE A 102 19.62 -8.74 -8.71
C ILE A 102 18.26 -8.29 -9.28
N ALA A 103 18.21 -7.86 -10.55
CA ALA A 103 16.96 -7.47 -11.21
C ALA A 103 16.00 -8.68 -11.36
N ASN A 104 16.54 -9.88 -11.59
CA ASN A 104 15.75 -11.11 -11.65
C ASN A 104 15.17 -11.52 -10.30
N ILE A 105 15.82 -11.22 -9.17
CA ILE A 105 15.29 -11.50 -7.82
C ILE A 105 14.18 -10.48 -7.47
N ILE A 106 14.39 -9.20 -7.79
CA ILE A 106 13.40 -8.13 -7.58
C ILE A 106 12.15 -8.38 -8.44
N GLY A 107 12.32 -8.81 -9.69
CA GLY A 107 11.21 -9.16 -10.57
C GLY A 107 10.32 -10.27 -10.01
N LYS A 108 10.89 -11.24 -9.28
CA LYS A 108 10.12 -12.33 -8.63
C LYS A 108 9.30 -11.87 -7.44
N LYS A 109 9.67 -10.76 -6.78
CA LYS A 109 8.93 -10.20 -5.62
C LYS A 109 7.78 -9.27 -6.00
N ASN A 110 7.68 -8.90 -7.28
CA ASN A 110 6.68 -7.99 -7.81
C ASN A 110 5.78 -8.67 -8.84
N VAL A 111 5.25 -9.83 -8.48
CA VAL A 111 4.32 -10.59 -9.31
C VAL A 111 2.92 -10.41 -8.73
N PRO A 112 1.99 -9.76 -9.46
CA PRO A 112 0.57 -9.79 -9.12
C PRO A 112 0.05 -11.23 -9.12
N ILE A 113 -0.66 -11.62 -8.06
CA ILE A 113 -1.22 -12.97 -7.89
C ILE A 113 -2.74 -12.96 -7.69
N SER A 114 -3.30 -11.81 -7.34
CA SER A 114 -4.70 -11.67 -6.88
C SER A 114 -5.62 -11.15 -7.98
N LEU A 115 -5.06 -10.55 -9.04
CA LEU A 115 -5.83 -10.04 -10.17
C LEU A 115 -6.16 -11.14 -11.18
N SER A 116 -7.38 -11.10 -11.73
CA SER A 116 -7.72 -11.90 -12.90
C SER A 116 -6.98 -11.40 -14.15
N GLU A 117 -7.04 -12.17 -15.25
CA GLU A 117 -6.48 -11.74 -16.54
C GLU A 117 -7.09 -10.42 -17.01
N THR A 118 -8.41 -10.29 -16.93
CA THR A 118 -9.13 -9.06 -17.31
C THR A 118 -8.72 -7.86 -16.45
N GLU A 119 -8.46 -8.08 -15.17
CA GLU A 119 -8.01 -7.04 -14.24
C GLU A 119 -6.55 -6.66 -14.46
N SER A 120 -5.72 -7.63 -14.84
CA SER A 120 -4.32 -7.37 -15.20
C SER A 120 -4.21 -6.53 -16.48
N ASP A 121 -5.07 -6.82 -17.46
CA ASP A 121 -5.16 -6.06 -18.71
C ASP A 121 -5.69 -4.65 -18.46
N ASN A 122 -6.71 -4.52 -17.61
CA ASN A 122 -7.31 -3.24 -17.26
C ASN A 122 -7.39 -3.02 -15.73
N PRO A 123 -6.26 -2.66 -15.08
CA PRO A 123 -6.22 -2.49 -13.61
C PRO A 123 -7.09 -1.34 -13.10
N LEU A 124 -7.55 -0.46 -13.98
CA LEU A 124 -8.45 0.62 -13.61
C LEU A 124 -9.79 0.06 -13.09
N ILE A 125 -10.27 -1.08 -13.60
CA ILE A 125 -11.56 -1.65 -13.16
C ILE A 125 -11.54 -2.03 -11.68
N VAL A 126 -10.38 -2.48 -11.18
CA VAL A 126 -10.19 -2.83 -9.77
C VAL A 126 -10.30 -1.58 -8.89
N ILE A 127 -9.64 -0.48 -9.28
CA ILE A 127 -9.69 0.79 -8.55
C ILE A 127 -11.12 1.35 -8.54
N LEU A 128 -11.82 1.28 -9.67
CA LEU A 128 -13.20 1.76 -9.78
C LEU A 128 -14.15 0.91 -8.94
N SER A 129 -13.99 -0.42 -8.96
CA SER A 129 -14.78 -1.33 -8.14
C SER A 129 -14.53 -1.08 -6.66
N PHE A 130 -13.28 -0.99 -6.24
CA PHE A 130 -12.90 -0.72 -4.85
C PHE A 130 -13.52 0.59 -4.33
N GLY A 131 -13.36 1.70 -5.07
CA GLY A 131 -13.92 3.00 -4.68
C GLY A 131 -15.45 3.08 -4.74
N LYS A 132 -16.11 2.15 -5.44
CA LYS A 132 -17.57 2.00 -5.46
C LYS A 132 -18.06 1.19 -4.25
N THR A 133 -17.35 0.12 -3.90
CA THR A 133 -17.70 -0.77 -2.79
C THR A 133 -17.43 -0.11 -1.44
N PHE A 134 -16.24 0.45 -1.25
CA PHE A 134 -15.85 1.05 0.02
C PHE A 134 -15.82 2.57 -0.09
N ASN A 135 -16.47 3.25 0.85
CA ASN A 135 -16.34 4.70 0.95
C ASN A 135 -15.01 5.06 1.64
N ALA A 136 -14.49 6.26 1.36
CA ALA A 136 -13.16 6.65 1.81
C ALA A 136 -13.01 6.74 3.34
N ASP A 137 -14.11 6.94 4.08
CA ASP A 137 -14.06 7.05 5.54
C ASP A 137 -14.05 5.67 6.19
N TYR A 138 -14.81 4.72 5.65
CA TYR A 138 -14.73 3.31 6.00
C TYR A 138 -13.30 2.78 5.83
N VAL A 139 -12.67 3.01 4.67
CA VAL A 139 -11.29 2.55 4.42
C VAL A 139 -10.30 3.15 5.42
N LYS A 140 -10.47 4.41 5.83
CA LYS A 140 -9.60 5.02 6.85
C LYS A 140 -9.80 4.41 8.22
N ALA A 141 -11.05 4.16 8.61
CA ALA A 141 -11.39 3.52 9.88
C ALA A 141 -10.78 2.11 9.91
N GLU A 142 -11.02 1.31 8.89
CA GLU A 142 -10.52 -0.08 8.80
C GLU A 142 -8.98 -0.15 8.90
N LEU A 143 -8.26 0.75 8.21
CA LEU A 143 -6.80 0.83 8.32
C LEU A 143 -6.31 1.24 9.72
N LEU A 144 -7.07 2.09 10.42
CA LEU A 144 -6.75 2.51 11.79
C LEU A 144 -7.08 1.41 12.79
N ASP A 145 -8.22 0.75 12.66
CA ASP A 145 -8.67 -0.33 13.54
C ASP A 145 -7.72 -1.53 13.44
N MET A 146 -7.24 -1.86 12.24
CA MET A 146 -6.16 -2.84 12.09
C MET A 146 -4.88 -2.37 12.78
N LEU A 147 -4.44 -1.12 12.57
CA LEU A 147 -3.23 -0.60 13.20
C LEU A 147 -3.32 -0.67 14.74
N GLU A 148 -4.46 -0.27 15.31
CA GLU A 148 -4.75 -0.37 16.73
C GLU A 148 -4.66 -1.81 17.20
N ALA A 149 -5.29 -2.74 16.48
CA ALA A 149 -5.24 -4.16 16.80
C ALA A 149 -3.80 -4.71 16.82
N LEU A 150 -2.87 -4.20 16.00
CA LEU A 150 -1.46 -4.60 16.11
C LEU A 150 -0.75 -4.00 17.32
N ILE A 151 -1.12 -2.79 17.73
CA ILE A 151 -0.50 -2.09 18.85
C ILE A 151 -0.97 -2.67 20.19
N THR A 152 -2.25 -3.01 20.30
CA THR A 152 -2.86 -3.54 21.53
C THR A 152 -2.68 -5.05 21.70
N TYR A 153 -2.20 -5.75 20.67
CA TYR A 153 -2.01 -7.19 20.73
C TYR A 153 -1.02 -7.59 21.82
N ASP A 154 -1.50 -8.40 22.77
CA ASP A 154 -0.74 -8.90 23.93
C ASP A 154 -0.54 -10.43 23.91
N GLY A 155 -0.95 -11.10 22.83
CA GLY A 155 -0.86 -12.56 22.70
C GLY A 155 0.56 -13.11 22.61
N HIS A 156 0.66 -14.44 22.59
CA HIS A 156 1.94 -15.16 22.73
C HIS A 156 2.95 -14.89 21.59
N ARG A 157 2.46 -14.70 20.37
CA ARG A 157 3.32 -14.46 19.20
C ARG A 157 3.92 -13.06 19.27
N LYS A 158 5.23 -12.94 19.45
CA LYS A 158 5.89 -11.62 19.41
C LYS A 158 5.80 -11.01 18.01
N ILE A 159 5.25 -9.79 17.95
CA ILE A 159 5.15 -8.99 16.73
C ILE A 159 6.26 -7.95 16.76
N TYR A 160 6.96 -7.80 15.63
CA TYR A 160 7.90 -6.70 15.45
C TYR A 160 7.12 -5.43 15.11
N LEU A 161 7.09 -4.46 16.03
CA LEU A 161 6.39 -3.18 15.83
C LEU A 161 7.25 -2.15 15.07
N GLY A 162 8.52 -2.46 14.78
CA GLY A 162 9.37 -1.57 14.02
C GLY A 162 8.86 -1.44 12.58
N GLY A 163 8.74 -0.20 12.10
CA GLY A 163 8.24 0.06 10.75
C GLY A 163 6.71 0.02 10.60
N LEU A 164 5.95 -0.30 11.65
CA LEU A 164 4.48 -0.35 11.63
C LEU A 164 3.85 0.96 11.12
N VAL A 165 4.27 2.09 11.70
CA VAL A 165 3.82 3.42 11.29
C VAL A 165 4.24 3.74 9.85
N SER A 166 5.41 3.27 9.42
CA SER A 166 5.86 3.44 8.04
C SER A 166 4.96 2.67 7.09
N PHE A 167 4.66 1.40 7.38
CA PHE A 167 3.78 0.58 6.56
C PHE A 167 2.37 1.17 6.46
N TYR A 168 1.78 1.59 7.59
CA TYR A 168 0.52 2.32 7.62
C TYR A 168 0.53 3.56 6.71
N GLN A 169 1.60 4.35 6.74
CA GLN A 169 1.73 5.54 5.89
C GLN A 169 1.78 5.19 4.40
N HIS A 170 2.41 4.08 4.02
CA HIS A 170 2.42 3.60 2.63
C HIS A 170 1.03 3.15 2.18
N LEU A 171 0.32 2.36 3.01
CA LEU A 171 -1.06 1.95 2.73
C LEU A 171 -1.99 3.16 2.57
N HIS A 172 -1.98 4.06 3.56
CA HIS A 172 -2.79 5.28 3.52
C HIS A 172 -2.50 6.11 2.25
N PHE A 173 -1.25 6.15 1.81
CA PHE A 173 -0.90 6.87 0.59
C PHE A 173 -1.37 6.17 -0.69
N LEU A 174 -1.26 4.84 -0.77
CA LEU A 174 -1.84 4.04 -1.86
C LEU A 174 -3.35 4.25 -1.97
N ILE A 175 -4.06 4.21 -0.84
CA ILE A 175 -5.50 4.49 -0.77
C ILE A 175 -5.81 5.89 -1.29
N LYS A 176 -5.05 6.90 -0.86
CA LYS A 176 -5.24 8.27 -1.36
C LYS A 176 -5.13 8.35 -2.88
N ILE A 177 -4.10 7.71 -3.46
CA ILE A 177 -3.92 7.68 -4.92
C ILE A 177 -5.10 6.97 -5.60
N ALA A 178 -5.55 5.83 -5.06
CA ALA A 178 -6.70 5.11 -5.58
C ALA A 178 -7.96 5.99 -5.62
N TYR A 179 -8.28 6.70 -4.54
CA TYR A 179 -9.43 7.60 -4.51
C TYR A 179 -9.26 8.83 -5.40
N ASP A 180 -8.05 9.37 -5.55
CA ASP A 180 -7.79 10.43 -6.52
C ASP A 180 -8.07 9.96 -7.96
N ILE A 181 -7.68 8.73 -8.30
CA ILE A 181 -7.98 8.10 -9.60
C ILE A 181 -9.49 7.86 -9.74
N TYR A 182 -10.13 7.26 -8.74
CA TYR A 182 -11.56 6.98 -8.74
C TYR A 182 -12.38 8.26 -8.93
N ASN A 183 -12.14 9.30 -8.12
CA ASN A 183 -12.88 10.55 -8.18
C ASN A 183 -12.70 11.28 -9.52
N LYS A 184 -11.50 11.24 -10.11
CA LYS A 184 -11.26 11.79 -11.46
C LYS A 184 -12.08 11.07 -12.53
N ASN A 185 -12.21 9.76 -12.43
CA ASN A 185 -12.97 8.96 -13.41
C ASN A 185 -14.48 9.05 -13.18
N LYS A 186 -14.94 9.09 -11.92
CA LYS A 186 -16.34 9.32 -11.57
C LYS A 186 -16.86 10.64 -12.17
N LYS A 187 -16.14 11.74 -11.97
CA LYS A 187 -16.49 13.06 -12.57
C LYS A 187 -16.60 13.01 -14.10
N ARG A 188 -15.78 12.22 -14.79
CA ARG A 188 -15.83 12.07 -16.25
C ARG A 188 -17.06 11.29 -16.72
N LEU A 189 -17.54 10.35 -15.91
CA LEU A 189 -18.75 9.59 -16.19
C LEU A 189 -20.00 10.45 -15.94
N ASP A 190 -20.01 11.26 -14.88
CA ASP A 190 -21.13 12.14 -14.53
C ASP A 190 -21.26 13.37 -15.46
N SER A 191 -20.24 13.65 -16.29
CA SER A 191 -20.22 14.77 -17.24
C SER A 191 -20.61 14.39 -18.67
N LYS A 192 -21.05 13.14 -18.89
CA LYS A 192 -21.54 12.62 -20.17
C LYS A 192 -23.03 12.34 -20.11
#